data_AF-A0A9W9FM89-F1
#
_entry.id   AF-A0A9W9FM89-F1
#
_cell.length_a   1.000
_cell.length_b   1.000
_cell.length_c   1.000
_cell.angle_alpha   90.00
_cell.angle_beta   90.00
_cell.angle_gamma   90.00
#
_symmetry.space_group_name_H-M   'P 1'
#
loop_
_entity.id
_entity.type
_entity.pdbx_description
1 polymer ?
#
loop_
_entity_poly.entity_id
_entity_poly.type
_entity_poly.pdbx_seq_one_letter_code
_entity_poly.pdbx_strand_id
1 'polypeptide(L)'
;MSRSQHSDSQYPASQYAETFIDPDILQSDDFLDFPSQAGRTTPFSDYSLPPIRHRYTVRAPESLQRVGKHLQKHWILFNDNLTDPDMESSRKGFVEWWLKTEFGEKEDLQKSIQWQSKQKTSNVWDCFDQVAHEKTGEPKVMCRRCQAVLVHPSHRRAGTSPMKIHMKSITCAKPSGSKKQGIDQLLQNMVCRSL
;
A
#
# COMPACT_ATOMS: atom_id res chain seq x y z
N MET A 1 17.87 18.91 60.53
CA MET A 1 16.54 18.27 60.56
C MET A 1 15.73 18.86 59.42
N SER A 2 15.74 18.22 58.24
CA SER A 2 15.06 18.72 57.04
C SER A 2 13.93 17.77 56.69
N ARG A 3 12.72 18.32 56.60
CA ARG A 3 11.45 17.60 56.53
C ARG A 3 11.16 17.10 55.11
N SER A 4 10.90 15.80 55.02
CA SER A 4 10.28 15.13 53.88
C SER A 4 8.81 15.56 53.73
N GLN A 5 8.36 15.79 52.49
CA GLN A 5 6.94 15.74 52.12
C GLN A 5 6.84 14.97 50.80
N HIS A 6 6.35 13.73 50.88
CA HIS A 6 5.81 13.01 49.73
C HIS A 6 4.30 13.24 49.76
N SER A 7 3.73 13.73 48.66
CA SER A 7 2.29 13.84 48.47
C SER A 7 1.77 12.54 47.86
N ASP A 8 1.08 11.74 48.66
CA ASP A 8 0.28 10.62 48.21
C ASP A 8 -1.04 11.14 47.61
N SER A 9 -1.14 11.17 46.28
CA SER A 9 -2.42 11.38 45.61
C SER A 9 -3.14 10.04 45.47
N GLN A 10 -4.00 9.77 46.43
CA GLN A 10 -4.93 8.65 46.47
C GLN A 10 -6.10 8.92 45.51
N TYR A 11 -6.01 8.42 44.27
CA TYR A 11 -7.15 8.40 43.35
C TYR A 11 -7.96 7.11 43.58
N PRO A 12 -9.23 7.17 44.00
CA PRO A 12 -10.10 6.01 43.93
C PRO A 12 -10.47 5.74 42.46
N ALA A 13 -10.11 4.55 41.99
CA ALA A 13 -10.51 4.03 40.68
C ALA A 13 -12.05 3.99 40.59
N SER A 14 -12.59 4.71 39.61
CA SER A 14 -14.01 4.73 39.29
C SER A 14 -14.46 3.37 38.76
N GLN A 15 -15.30 2.71 39.55
CA GLN A 15 -16.04 1.50 39.21
C GLN A 15 -17.14 1.86 38.20
N TYR A 16 -16.94 1.47 36.95
CA TYR A 16 -18.03 1.32 35.96
C TYR A 16 -17.84 -0.03 35.28
N ALA A 17 -18.12 -1.07 36.06
CA ALA A 17 -18.55 -2.34 35.54
C ALA A 17 -19.99 -2.55 36.05
N GLU A 18 -20.83 -3.03 35.14
CA GLU A 18 -22.20 -3.53 35.37
C GLU A 18 -23.31 -2.50 35.54
N THR A 19 -23.97 -2.18 34.42
CA THR A 19 -25.41 -1.95 34.41
C THR A 19 -26.02 -2.36 33.06
N PHE A 20 -26.76 -3.47 33.12
CA PHE A 20 -27.96 -3.85 32.37
C PHE A 20 -27.86 -4.14 30.87
N ILE A 21 -27.71 -5.44 30.57
CA ILE A 21 -28.35 -6.07 29.41
C ILE A 21 -29.86 -6.05 29.70
N ASP A 22 -30.60 -5.27 28.92
CA ASP A 22 -32.06 -5.22 28.93
C ASP A 22 -32.62 -6.40 28.11
N PRO A 23 -33.41 -7.33 28.69
CA PRO A 23 -33.95 -8.47 27.97
C PRO A 23 -35.31 -8.23 27.30
N ASP A 24 -35.87 -7.01 27.28
CA ASP A 24 -37.26 -6.75 26.88
C ASP A 24 -37.50 -6.23 25.44
N ILE A 25 -36.64 -6.53 24.46
CA ILE A 25 -36.93 -6.20 23.03
C ILE A 25 -37.37 -7.42 22.20
N LEU A 26 -38.01 -8.39 22.85
CA LEU A 26 -38.79 -9.44 22.18
C LEU A 26 -40.24 -9.36 22.65
N GLN A 27 -41.05 -8.51 22.01
CA GLN A 27 -42.47 -8.78 21.75
C GLN A 27 -43.16 -7.57 21.10
N SER A 28 -43.57 -7.73 19.83
CA SER A 28 -44.91 -7.37 19.36
C SER A 28 -45.08 -7.82 17.91
N ASP A 29 -45.54 -9.06 17.76
CA ASP A 29 -46.45 -9.43 16.69
C ASP A 29 -47.77 -8.69 16.96
N ASP A 30 -48.19 -7.83 16.04
CA ASP A 30 -49.60 -7.43 15.95
C ASP A 30 -50.05 -7.60 14.50
N PHE A 31 -50.72 -8.73 14.30
CA PHE A 31 -51.50 -9.07 13.12
C PHE A 31 -52.68 -8.11 13.05
N LEU A 32 -52.82 -7.38 11.93
CA LEU A 32 -54.11 -6.83 11.53
C LEU A 32 -54.49 -7.32 10.13
N ASP A 33 -55.76 -7.71 10.11
CA ASP A 33 -56.45 -8.59 9.19
C ASP A 33 -56.59 -8.04 7.76
N PHE A 34 -56.69 -8.97 6.82
CA PHE A 34 -56.90 -8.73 5.39
C PHE A 34 -58.27 -8.07 5.12
N PRO A 35 -58.39 -7.36 3.99
CA PRO A 35 -59.42 -7.79 3.05
C PRO A 35 -58.84 -8.16 1.69
N SER A 36 -59.27 -9.33 1.25
CA SER A 36 -59.05 -9.92 -0.08
C SER A 36 -59.47 -8.97 -1.20
N GLN A 37 -58.50 -8.54 -2.03
CA GLN A 37 -58.77 -8.16 -3.41
C GLN A 37 -57.67 -8.69 -4.34
N ALA A 38 -58.16 -9.25 -5.44
CA ALA A 38 -57.44 -10.01 -6.43
C ALA A 38 -56.38 -9.19 -7.19
N GLY A 39 -55.30 -9.89 -7.56
CA GLY A 39 -54.60 -9.71 -8.82
C GLY A 39 -54.05 -8.32 -9.12
N ARG A 40 -52.90 -7.99 -8.53
CA ARG A 40 -52.00 -7.00 -9.13
C ARG A 40 -50.56 -7.44 -8.96
N THR A 41 -50.04 -8.08 -9.99
CA THR A 41 -48.61 -8.28 -10.22
C THR A 41 -47.93 -6.92 -10.12
N THR A 42 -47.20 -6.72 -9.02
CA THR A 42 -46.21 -5.67 -8.93
C THR A 42 -45.16 -5.97 -9.99
N PRO A 43 -44.82 -5.03 -10.89
CA PRO A 43 -43.64 -5.19 -11.72
C PRO A 43 -42.47 -5.24 -10.75
N PHE A 44 -41.72 -6.33 -10.76
CA PHE A 44 -40.39 -6.37 -10.17
C PHE A 44 -39.68 -5.11 -10.63
N SER A 45 -39.44 -4.20 -9.70
CA SER A 45 -38.65 -3.01 -9.98
C SER A 45 -37.31 -3.52 -10.45
N ASP A 46 -37.05 -3.30 -11.74
CA ASP A 46 -35.78 -3.49 -12.40
C ASP A 46 -34.80 -2.53 -11.72
N TYR A 47 -34.32 -2.91 -10.53
CA TYR A 47 -33.07 -2.42 -10.02
C TYR A 47 -32.01 -3.00 -10.95
N SER A 48 -31.88 -2.36 -12.11
CA SER A 48 -30.68 -2.42 -12.93
C SER A 48 -29.55 -2.10 -11.98
N LEU A 49 -28.89 -3.14 -11.48
CA LEU A 49 -27.61 -3.01 -10.80
C LEU A 49 -26.80 -2.05 -11.68
N PRO A 50 -26.27 -0.95 -11.14
CA PRO A 50 -25.34 -0.14 -11.92
C PRO A 50 -24.32 -1.13 -12.47
N PRO A 51 -23.97 -1.05 -13.77
CA PRO A 51 -23.07 -2.01 -14.37
C PRO A 51 -21.92 -2.15 -13.40
N ILE A 52 -21.67 -3.36 -12.89
CA ILE A 52 -20.46 -3.65 -12.14
C ILE A 52 -19.40 -3.17 -13.10
N ARG A 53 -18.88 -1.96 -12.87
CA ARG A 53 -17.82 -1.44 -13.69
C ARG A 53 -16.77 -2.52 -13.46
N HIS A 54 -16.45 -3.27 -14.50
CA HIS A 54 -15.26 -4.11 -14.58
C HIS A 54 -14.07 -3.16 -14.47
N ARG A 55 -13.95 -2.54 -13.30
CA ARG A 55 -12.97 -1.55 -12.95
C ARG A 55 -11.90 -2.38 -12.28
N TYR A 56 -10.91 -2.66 -13.12
CA TYR A 56 -9.55 -2.98 -12.72
C TYR A 56 -9.30 -4.41 -12.29
N THR A 57 -9.22 -5.30 -13.28
CA THR A 57 -8.19 -6.32 -13.26
C THR A 57 -7.34 -6.21 -14.52
N VAL A 58 -6.76 -5.04 -14.77
CA VAL A 58 -5.64 -4.94 -15.72
C VAL A 58 -4.44 -5.60 -15.05
N ARG A 59 -4.42 -6.94 -15.12
CA ARG A 59 -3.31 -7.75 -14.62
C ARG A 59 -2.05 -7.32 -15.39
N ALA A 60 -0.97 -7.09 -14.66
CA ALA A 60 0.30 -6.76 -15.29
C ALA A 60 0.73 -7.89 -16.25
N PRO A 61 1.26 -7.57 -17.44
CA PRO A 61 1.84 -8.57 -18.33
C PRO A 61 2.86 -9.46 -17.62
N GLU A 62 2.96 -10.72 -18.04
CA GLU A 62 3.92 -11.68 -17.47
C GLU A 62 5.36 -11.36 -17.86
N SER A 63 5.56 -10.59 -18.93
CA SER A 63 6.84 -10.03 -19.34
C SER A 63 7.39 -9.00 -18.34
N LEU A 64 6.56 -8.42 -17.47
CA LEU A 64 7.02 -7.46 -16.47
C LEU A 64 7.51 -8.18 -15.20
N GLN A 65 8.67 -7.74 -14.72
CA GLN A 65 9.32 -8.34 -13.56
C GLN A 65 8.54 -8.06 -12.27
N ARG A 66 8.24 -9.14 -11.53
CA ARG A 66 7.58 -9.09 -10.22
C ARG A 66 8.59 -9.20 -9.10
N VAL A 67 8.60 -8.20 -8.23
CA VAL A 67 9.51 -8.08 -7.08
C VAL A 67 8.74 -8.04 -5.77
N GLY A 68 9.47 -8.21 -4.67
CA GLY A 68 8.92 -8.25 -3.32
C GLY A 68 9.31 -9.52 -2.57
N LYS A 69 8.83 -9.61 -1.33
CA LYS A 69 9.06 -10.79 -0.49
C LYS A 69 8.42 -12.01 -1.14
N HIS A 70 9.00 -13.19 -0.92
CA HIS A 70 8.65 -14.44 -1.63
C HIS A 70 7.14 -14.76 -1.70
N LEU A 71 6.38 -14.39 -0.66
CA LEU A 71 4.94 -14.63 -0.57
C LEU A 71 4.08 -13.42 -0.96
N GLN A 72 4.71 -12.31 -1.34
CA GLN A 72 4.07 -11.01 -1.60
C GLN A 72 4.68 -10.32 -2.83
N LYS A 73 4.82 -11.03 -3.95
CA LYS A 73 5.30 -10.49 -5.22
C LYS A 73 4.21 -9.69 -5.96
N HIS A 74 3.62 -8.72 -5.26
CA HIS A 74 2.54 -7.87 -5.78
C HIS A 74 3.07 -6.57 -6.40
N TRP A 75 4.38 -6.46 -6.60
CA TRP A 75 5.03 -5.24 -7.08
C TRP A 75 5.66 -5.49 -8.44
N ILE A 76 5.32 -4.63 -9.39
CA ILE A 76 5.88 -4.62 -10.73
C ILE A 76 7.06 -3.65 -10.73
N LEU A 77 8.22 -4.14 -11.15
CA LEU A 77 9.46 -3.36 -11.20
C LEU A 77 9.48 -2.47 -12.45
N PHE A 78 9.85 -1.21 -12.25
CA PHE A 78 10.27 -0.35 -13.35
C PHE A 78 11.76 -0.56 -13.61
N ASN A 79 12.12 -1.18 -14.73
CA ASN A 79 13.51 -1.45 -15.08
C ASN A 79 14.27 -0.13 -15.36
N ASP A 80 15.28 0.16 -14.56
CA ASP A 80 16.20 1.29 -14.74
C ASP A 80 17.64 0.87 -15.03
N ASN A 81 17.86 -0.42 -15.28
CA ASN A 81 19.18 -0.97 -15.56
C ASN A 81 19.61 -0.66 -17.01
N LEU A 82 20.54 0.27 -17.18
CA LEU A 82 21.06 0.69 -18.49
C LEU A 82 21.86 -0.40 -19.22
N THR A 83 22.30 -1.45 -18.53
CA THR A 83 23.08 -2.55 -19.12
C THR A 83 22.19 -3.62 -19.74
N ASP A 84 20.89 -3.63 -19.41
CA ASP A 84 19.93 -4.58 -19.96
C ASP A 84 19.50 -4.18 -21.39
N PRO A 85 19.73 -5.02 -22.42
CA PRO A 85 19.36 -4.70 -23.80
C PRO A 85 17.85 -4.57 -24.00
N ASP A 86 17.03 -5.22 -23.17
CA ASP A 86 15.57 -5.19 -23.25
C ASP A 86 14.93 -4.11 -22.35
N MET A 87 15.77 -3.28 -21.72
CA MET A 87 15.34 -2.24 -20.78
C MET A 87 14.28 -1.30 -21.36
N GLU A 88 14.47 -0.78 -22.57
CA GLU A 88 13.51 0.15 -23.17
C GLU A 88 12.15 -0.52 -23.46
N SER A 89 12.17 -1.75 -23.97
CA SER A 89 10.96 -2.56 -24.20
C SER A 89 10.22 -2.82 -22.89
N SER A 90 10.94 -3.18 -21.83
CA SER A 90 10.38 -3.40 -20.49
C SER A 90 9.76 -2.13 -19.91
N ARG A 91 10.45 -0.97 -20.04
CA ARG A 91 9.95 0.34 -19.57
C ARG A 91 8.71 0.78 -20.32
N LYS A 92 8.69 0.60 -21.64
CA LYS A 92 7.52 0.93 -22.47
C LYS A 92 6.33 0.07 -22.06
N GLY A 93 6.51 -1.25 -21.96
CA GLY A 93 5.47 -2.17 -21.51
C GLY A 93 4.97 -1.85 -20.10
N PHE A 94 5.87 -1.46 -19.19
CA PHE A 94 5.50 -1.00 -17.85
C PHE A 94 4.61 0.24 -17.90
N VAL A 95 5.00 1.28 -18.64
CA VAL A 95 4.25 2.54 -18.71
C VAL A 95 2.89 2.33 -19.38
N GLU A 96 2.85 1.58 -20.48
CA GLU A 96 1.60 1.24 -21.18
C GLU A 96 0.62 0.46 -20.30
N TRP A 97 1.14 -0.47 -19.48
CA TRP A 97 0.33 -1.15 -18.48
C TRP A 97 -0.11 -0.20 -17.37
N TRP A 98 0.82 0.57 -16.81
CA TRP A 98 0.57 1.43 -15.66
C TRP A 98 -0.51 2.46 -15.94
N LEU A 99 -0.51 3.09 -17.13
CA LEU A 99 -1.52 4.07 -17.55
C LEU A 99 -2.95 3.52 -17.57
N LYS A 100 -3.13 2.20 -17.65
CA LYS A 100 -4.44 1.52 -17.62
C LYS A 100 -4.90 1.14 -16.20
N THR A 101 -4.08 1.43 -15.19
CA THR A 101 -4.41 1.13 -13.79
C THR A 101 -5.20 2.28 -13.16
N GLU A 102 -5.82 2.02 -11.99
CA GLU A 102 -6.56 3.05 -11.24
C GLU A 102 -5.71 4.28 -10.90
N PHE A 103 -4.42 4.09 -10.62
CA PHE A 103 -3.51 5.20 -10.35
C PHE A 103 -2.95 5.84 -11.62
N GLY A 104 -2.77 5.07 -12.68
CA GLY A 104 -2.29 5.60 -13.97
C GLY A 104 -3.35 6.40 -14.74
N GLU A 105 -4.64 6.11 -14.57
CA GLU A 105 -5.73 6.89 -15.20
C GLU A 105 -5.84 8.32 -14.63
N LYS A 106 -5.29 8.58 -13.44
CA LYS A 106 -5.37 9.87 -12.75
C LYS A 106 -4.35 10.85 -13.34
N GLU A 107 -4.83 11.91 -14.00
CA GLU A 107 -3.95 12.89 -14.69
C GLU A 107 -2.94 13.59 -13.76
N ASP A 108 -3.32 13.86 -12.51
CA ASP A 108 -2.44 14.46 -11.51
C ASP A 108 -1.24 13.54 -11.18
N LEU A 109 -1.47 12.23 -11.19
CA LEU A 109 -0.43 11.23 -10.99
C LEU A 109 0.43 11.04 -12.24
N GLN A 110 -0.14 11.10 -13.44
CA GLN A 110 0.65 11.05 -14.69
C GLN A 110 1.64 12.22 -14.77
N LYS A 111 1.22 13.42 -14.35
CA LYS A 111 2.07 14.63 -14.36
C LYS A 111 3.11 14.63 -13.23
N SER A 112 2.78 14.06 -12.07
CA SER A 112 3.66 14.08 -10.90
C SER A 112 4.64 12.91 -10.86
N ILE A 113 4.22 11.70 -11.21
CA ILE A 113 5.05 10.49 -11.14
C ILE A 113 5.93 10.39 -12.37
N GLN A 114 7.17 10.85 -12.22
CA GLN A 114 8.20 10.77 -13.26
C GLN A 114 9.03 9.50 -13.10
N TRP A 115 8.57 8.39 -13.69
CA TRP A 115 9.30 7.11 -13.68
C TRP A 115 10.73 7.24 -14.25
N GLN A 116 10.92 8.10 -15.24
CA GLN A 116 12.19 8.35 -15.92
C GLN A 116 12.85 9.68 -15.51
N SER A 117 12.72 10.10 -14.24
CA SER A 117 13.20 11.44 -13.88
C SER A 117 14.72 11.58 -13.98
N LYS A 118 15.17 12.58 -14.77
CA LYS A 118 16.57 13.06 -14.79
C LYS A 118 16.96 13.74 -13.47
N GLN A 119 16.00 14.04 -12.59
CA GLN A 119 16.22 14.67 -11.29
C GLN A 119 16.63 13.68 -10.19
N LYS A 120 16.81 12.39 -10.53
CA LYS A 120 17.39 11.38 -9.65
C LYS A 120 18.90 11.56 -9.47
N THR A 121 19.33 12.77 -9.13
CA THR A 121 20.76 13.11 -8.94
C THR A 121 21.27 12.72 -7.56
N SER A 122 20.36 12.45 -6.61
CA SER A 122 20.74 11.99 -5.28
C SER A 122 21.14 10.51 -5.32
N ASN A 123 22.34 10.22 -4.83
CA ASN A 123 22.87 8.89 -4.52
C ASN A 123 21.90 7.95 -3.78
N VAL A 124 20.90 8.48 -3.07
CA VAL A 124 19.88 7.70 -2.39
C VAL A 124 19.14 6.77 -3.35
N TRP A 125 18.99 7.14 -4.63
CA TRP A 125 18.28 6.32 -5.63
C TRP A 125 19.01 5.01 -5.96
N ASP A 126 20.33 4.92 -5.77
CA ASP A 126 21.09 3.70 -6.03
C ASP A 126 20.65 2.52 -5.15
N CYS A 127 19.96 2.83 -4.05
CA CYS A 127 19.49 1.88 -3.04
C CYS A 127 18.03 1.48 -3.16
N PHE A 128 17.30 2.05 -4.12
CA PHE A 128 15.88 1.83 -4.23
C PHE A 128 15.45 1.60 -5.68
N ASP A 129 14.59 0.61 -5.84
CA ASP A 129 13.89 0.35 -7.09
C ASP A 129 12.56 1.09 -7.10
N GLN A 130 12.16 1.60 -8.27
CA GLN A 130 10.79 2.08 -8.45
C GLN A 130 9.87 0.92 -8.76
N VAL A 131 8.71 0.90 -8.10
CA VAL A 131 7.74 -0.18 -8.28
C VAL A 131 6.32 0.37 -8.33
N ALA A 132 5.42 -0.39 -8.95
CA ALA A 132 3.99 -0.13 -8.88
C ALA A 132 3.25 -1.37 -8.38
N HIS A 133 2.18 -1.18 -7.63
CA HIS A 133 1.35 -2.30 -7.19
C HIS A 133 0.65 -2.96 -8.38
N GLU A 134 0.66 -4.30 -8.47
CA GLU A 134 0.19 -5.06 -9.63
C GLU A 134 -1.30 -4.83 -9.95
N LYS A 135 -2.14 -4.63 -8.93
CA LYS A 135 -3.59 -4.49 -9.13
C LYS A 135 -4.05 -3.03 -9.28
N THR A 136 -3.48 -2.15 -8.46
CA THR A 136 -3.93 -0.75 -8.37
C THR A 136 -3.06 0.20 -9.17
N GLY A 137 -1.82 -0.19 -9.46
CA GLY A 137 -0.80 0.70 -10.02
C GLY A 137 -0.23 1.69 -9.01
N GLU A 138 -0.48 1.52 -7.70
CA GLU A 138 0.01 2.48 -6.72
C GLU A 138 1.55 2.61 -6.80
N PRO A 139 2.09 3.82 -7.06
CA PRO A 139 3.53 4.02 -7.22
C PRO A 139 4.22 4.04 -5.86
N LYS A 140 5.31 3.27 -5.75
CA LYS A 140 6.15 3.15 -4.56
C LYS A 140 7.63 3.04 -4.94
N VAL A 141 8.49 3.04 -3.92
CA VAL A 141 9.89 2.65 -4.06
C VAL A 141 10.21 1.49 -3.12
N MET A 142 11.01 0.53 -3.56
CA MET A 142 11.40 -0.65 -2.80
C MET A 142 12.89 -0.60 -2.50
N CYS A 143 13.27 -0.77 -1.24
CA CYS A 143 14.68 -0.83 -0.85
C CYS A 143 15.33 -2.10 -1.38
N ARG A 144 16.43 -1.98 -2.15
CA ARG A 144 17.18 -3.13 -2.70
C ARG A 144 17.76 -4.04 -1.61
N ARG A 145 18.07 -3.48 -0.44
CA ARG A 145 18.67 -4.21 0.70
C ARG A 145 17.64 -5.06 1.46
N CYS A 146 16.58 -4.44 1.96
CA CYS A 146 15.63 -5.08 2.89
C CYS A 146 14.25 -5.33 2.28
N GLN A 147 14.04 -4.95 1.02
CA GLN A 147 12.76 -5.06 0.29
C GLN A 147 11.59 -4.34 0.98
N ALA A 148 11.87 -3.37 1.87
CA ALA A 148 10.85 -2.50 2.43
C ALA A 148 10.30 -1.57 1.33
N VAL A 149 8.99 -1.37 1.34
CA VAL A 149 8.29 -0.52 0.38
C VAL A 149 7.93 0.80 1.03
N LEU A 150 8.32 1.91 0.39
CA LEU A 150 8.11 3.27 0.86
C LEU A 150 7.29 4.08 -0.15
N VAL A 151 6.73 5.20 0.31
CA VAL A 151 6.01 6.15 -0.56
C VAL A 151 6.93 6.67 -1.66
N HIS A 152 6.41 6.73 -2.89
CA HIS A 152 7.16 7.28 -4.01
C HIS A 152 7.44 8.79 -3.80
N PRO A 153 8.68 9.29 -3.98
CA PRO A 153 9.03 10.69 -3.71
C PRO A 153 8.17 11.73 -4.41
N SER A 154 7.77 11.44 -5.65
CA SER A 154 6.90 12.34 -6.42
C SER A 154 5.42 12.22 -6.06
N HIS A 155 5.03 11.17 -5.34
CA HIS A 155 3.66 11.02 -4.87
C HIS A 155 3.40 12.00 -3.72
N ARG A 156 2.42 12.90 -3.89
CA ARG A 156 2.08 13.97 -2.93
C ARG A 156 3.28 14.80 -2.46
N ARG A 157 4.31 14.94 -3.30
CA ARG A 157 5.54 15.71 -3.01
C ARG A 157 6.25 15.25 -1.72
N ALA A 158 6.22 13.95 -1.42
CA ALA A 158 6.87 13.37 -0.24
C ALA A 158 8.39 13.61 -0.20
N GLY A 159 9.03 13.77 -1.36
CA GLY A 159 10.48 13.95 -1.47
C GLY A 159 11.28 12.69 -1.07
N THR A 160 12.59 12.81 -0.97
CA THR A 160 13.49 11.67 -0.66
C THR A 160 13.76 11.48 0.83
N SER A 161 13.14 12.30 1.71
CA SER A 161 13.31 12.21 3.16
C SER A 161 12.96 10.83 3.72
N PRO A 162 11.83 10.19 3.34
CA PRO A 162 11.51 8.84 3.81
C PRO A 162 12.58 7.79 3.45
N MET A 163 13.17 7.91 2.26
CA MET A 163 14.23 7.01 1.79
C MET A 163 15.50 7.19 2.64
N LYS A 164 15.92 8.44 2.88
CA LYS A 164 17.09 8.78 3.69
C LYS A 164 16.95 8.31 5.14
N ILE A 165 15.79 8.54 5.75
CA ILE A 165 15.48 8.10 7.12
C ILE A 165 15.50 6.57 7.18
N HIS A 166 14.90 5.90 6.20
CA HIS A 166 14.90 4.45 6.12
C HIS A 166 16.31 3.86 6.06
N MET A 167 17.21 4.42 5.24
CA MET A 167 18.59 3.93 5.15
C MET A 167 19.33 3.96 6.49
N LYS A 168 19.08 4.98 7.31
CA LYS A 168 19.65 5.13 8.66
C LYS A 168 18.97 4.26 9.72
N SER A 169 17.80 3.70 9.41
CA SER A 169 17.04 2.89 10.35
C SER A 169 17.71 1.54 10.61
N ILE A 170 17.66 1.09 11.86
CA ILE A 170 18.14 -0.25 12.27
C ILE A 170 17.40 -1.36 11.51
N THR A 171 16.14 -1.10 11.13
CA THR A 171 15.31 -2.01 10.33
C THR A 171 15.82 -2.22 8.91
N CYS A 172 16.50 -1.25 8.31
CA CYS A 172 17.18 -1.42 7.02
C CYS A 172 18.56 -2.09 7.20
N ALA A 173 19.26 -1.76 8.30
CA ALA A 173 20.59 -2.28 8.58
C ALA A 173 20.62 -3.78 8.89
N LYS A 174 19.54 -4.31 9.49
CA LYS A 174 19.39 -5.74 9.76
C LYS A 174 18.96 -6.47 8.48
N PRO A 175 19.78 -7.41 7.94
CA PRO A 175 19.31 -8.25 6.85
C PRO A 175 18.12 -9.06 7.34
N SER A 176 17.01 -9.00 6.61
CA SER A 176 15.80 -9.75 6.97
C SER A 176 16.07 -11.26 6.85
N GLY A 177 16.36 -11.91 7.97
CA GLY A 177 16.23 -13.34 8.21
C GLY A 177 17.04 -14.29 7.32
N SER A 178 18.14 -14.82 7.87
CA SER A 178 18.61 -16.21 7.69
C SER A 178 18.58 -16.83 6.28
N LYS A 179 18.91 -16.08 5.23
CA LYS A 179 19.31 -16.67 3.95
C LYS A 179 20.70 -16.18 3.57
N LYS A 180 21.50 -17.12 3.03
CA LYS A 180 22.83 -16.84 2.48
C LYS A 180 22.68 -15.69 1.49
N GLN A 181 23.26 -14.53 1.82
CA GLN A 181 23.24 -13.38 0.93
C GLN A 181 24.08 -13.76 -0.29
N GLY A 182 23.48 -13.69 -1.48
CA GLY A 182 24.23 -13.83 -2.74
C GLY A 182 25.26 -12.70 -2.87
N ILE A 183 26.29 -12.91 -3.70
CA ILE A 183 27.37 -11.94 -3.91
C ILE A 183 26.79 -10.58 -4.32
N ASP A 184 25.80 -10.55 -5.22
CA ASP A 184 25.15 -9.32 -5.67
C ASP A 184 24.49 -8.53 -4.52
N GLN A 185 23.90 -9.25 -3.56
CA GLN A 185 23.26 -8.62 -2.40
C GLN A 185 24.30 -8.06 -1.43
N LEU A 186 25.48 -8.70 -1.32
CA LEU A 186 26.61 -8.16 -0.56
C LEU A 186 27.17 -6.90 -1.22
N LEU A 187 27.35 -6.90 -2.55
CA LEU A 187 27.79 -5.73 -3.32
C LEU A 187 26.82 -4.54 -3.12
N GLN A 188 25.51 -4.78 -3.28
CA GLN A 188 24.49 -3.76 -3.08
C GLN A 188 24.47 -3.21 -1.65
N ASN A 189 24.75 -4.05 -0.66
CA ASN A 189 24.83 -3.62 0.74
C ASN A 189 25.98 -2.64 0.99
N MET A 190 27.12 -2.84 0.32
CA MET A 190 28.29 -1.95 0.42
C MET A 190 27.99 -0.58 -0.18
N VAL A 191 27.40 -0.53 -1.38
CA VAL A 191 27.02 0.74 -2.05
C VAL A 191 26.10 1.57 -1.14
N CYS A 192 25.11 0.92 -0.53
CA CYS A 192 24.10 1.61 0.25
C CYS A 192 24.48 1.94 1.70
N ARG A 193 25.70 1.62 2.17
CA ARG A 193 26.19 1.97 3.51
C ARG A 193 27.08 3.22 3.51
N SER A 194 27.64 3.56 2.35
CA SER A 194 28.58 4.67 2.18
C SER A 194 27.91 6.02 1.95
N LEU A 195 26.58 6.10 2.11
CA LEU A 195 25.73 7.26 1.85
C LEU A 195 24.92 7.65 3.09
#